data_AF-A0A2J8IF06-F1
#
_entry.id   AF-A0A2J8IF06-F1
#
_cell.length_a   1.000
_cell.length_b   1.000
_cell.length_c   1.000
_cell.angle_alpha   90.00
_cell.angle_beta   90.00
_cell.angle_gamma   90.00
#
_symmetry.space_group_name_H-M   'P 1'
#
loop_
_entity.id
_entity.type
_entity.pdbx_description
1 polymer ?
#
loop_
_entity_poly.entity_id
_entity_poly.type
_entity_poly.pdbx_seq_one_letter_code
_entity_poly.pdbx_strand_id
1 'polypeptide(L)' 'MTDSAGTADAPFDDDTTDEVDGVETAESIAEEVRDEIRLGHVQDDVSHVLEERFDEAGISLRPEAVDDLAEEIEKDVST' A
#
# COMPACT_ATOMS: atom_id res chain seq x y z
N MET A 1 19.32 40.09 -33.89
CA MET A 1 18.78 39.99 -32.52
C MET A 1 18.23 38.57 -32.42
N THR A 2 18.85 37.73 -31.60
CA THR A 2 18.46 36.32 -31.42
C THR A 2 17.42 36.28 -30.32
N ASP A 3 16.16 36.09 -30.69
CA ASP A 3 15.07 35.93 -29.74
C ASP A 3 15.05 34.50 -29.18
N SER A 4 14.71 34.47 -27.90
CA SER A 4 15.05 33.45 -26.91
C SER A 4 14.41 32.09 -27.16
N ALA A 5 15.18 31.05 -26.88
CA ALA A 5 14.67 29.71 -26.64
C ALA A 5 13.73 29.73 -25.42
N GLY A 6 12.42 29.66 -25.68
CA GLY A 6 11.41 29.29 -24.68
C GLY A 6 11.55 27.80 -24.37
N THR A 7 12.45 27.49 -23.45
CA THR A 7 12.49 26.19 -22.78
C THR A 7 11.60 26.26 -21.54
N ALA A 8 11.00 25.10 -21.24
CA ALA A 8 10.26 24.77 -20.03
C ALA A 8 8.86 25.40 -19.91
N ASP A 9 7.86 24.62 -20.31
CA ASP A 9 6.80 24.24 -19.37
C ASP A 9 6.22 22.90 -19.83
N ALA A 10 6.94 21.82 -19.47
CA ALA A 10 6.36 20.48 -19.48
C ALA A 10 5.43 20.38 -18.24
N PRO A 11 4.30 19.67 -18.36
CA PRO A 11 3.18 19.78 -17.43
C PRO A 11 3.59 19.36 -16.02
N PHE A 12 3.57 20.30 -15.08
CA PHE A 12 3.51 20.00 -13.65
C PHE A 12 2.03 19.99 -13.27
N ASP A 13 1.44 18.79 -13.24
CA ASP A 13 0.46 18.39 -12.22
C ASP A 13 0.25 16.87 -12.37
N ASP A 14 1.27 16.13 -11.94
CA ASP A 14 1.15 14.72 -11.58
C ASP A 14 0.98 14.72 -10.05
N ASP A 15 -0.20 15.14 -9.58
CA ASP A 15 -0.54 15.23 -8.15
C ASP A 15 -1.98 14.74 -7.96
N THR A 16 -2.32 13.61 -8.60
CA THR A 16 -3.65 12.99 -8.40
C THR A 16 -3.65 11.47 -8.63
N THR A 17 -2.49 10.81 -8.46
CA THR A 17 -2.37 9.35 -8.61
C THR A 17 -1.90 8.62 -7.34
N ASP A 18 -1.35 9.30 -6.33
CA ASP A 18 -0.87 8.64 -5.12
C ASP A 18 -1.98 8.03 -4.23
N GLU A 19 -3.18 8.64 -4.17
CA GLU A 19 -4.26 8.12 -3.31
C GLU A 19 -4.90 6.84 -3.87
N VAL A 20 -4.90 6.63 -5.19
CA VAL A 20 -5.40 5.38 -5.79
C VAL A 20 -4.35 4.27 -5.71
N ASP A 21 -3.07 4.63 -5.88
CA ASP A 21 -1.95 3.69 -5.84
C ASP A 21 -1.77 3.11 -4.42
N GLY A 22 -1.96 3.94 -3.38
CA GLY A 22 -1.86 3.48 -1.98
C GLY A 22 -2.92 2.46 -1.58
N VAL A 23 -4.16 2.56 -2.08
CA VAL A 23 -5.23 1.60 -1.78
C VAL A 23 -5.04 0.30 -2.56
N GLU A 24 -4.70 0.38 -3.86
CA GLU A 24 -4.41 -0.81 -4.67
C GLU A 24 -3.17 -1.55 -4.15
N THR A 25 -2.14 -0.82 -3.70
CA THR A 25 -0.95 -1.39 -3.08
C THR A 25 -1.25 -1.99 -1.71
N ALA A 26 -2.11 -1.34 -0.91
CA ALA A 26 -2.51 -1.88 0.38
C ALA A 26 -3.26 -3.22 0.24
N GLU A 27 -4.14 -3.33 -0.74
CA GLU A 27 -4.85 -4.57 -1.05
C GLU A 27 -3.90 -5.67 -1.55
N SER A 28 -2.92 -5.33 -2.40
CA SER A 28 -1.87 -6.28 -2.82
C SER A 28 -1.05 -6.81 -1.65
N ILE A 29 -0.63 -5.93 -0.73
CA ILE A 29 0.11 -6.33 0.47
C ILE A 29 -0.75 -7.25 1.35
N ALA A 30 -2.03 -6.95 1.50
CA ALA A 30 -2.97 -7.79 2.24
C ALA A 30 -3.08 -9.21 1.65
N GLU A 31 -3.17 -9.30 0.32
CA GLU A 31 -3.18 -10.59 -0.37
C GLU A 31 -1.87 -11.36 -0.19
N GLU A 32 -0.73 -10.69 -0.26
CA GLU A 32 0.58 -11.30 -0.04
C GLU A 32 0.68 -11.87 1.39
N VAL A 33 0.33 -11.07 2.40
CA VAL A 33 0.34 -11.49 3.79
C VAL A 33 -0.62 -12.67 4.02
N ARG A 34 -1.81 -12.66 3.40
CA ARG A 34 -2.74 -13.80 3.44
C ARG A 34 -2.11 -15.09 2.95
N ASP A 35 -1.38 -15.03 1.83
CA ASP A 35 -0.73 -16.20 1.26
C ASP A 35 0.47 -16.65 2.12
N GLU A 36 1.23 -15.71 2.71
CA GLU A 36 2.29 -16.01 3.67
C GLU A 36 1.74 -16.72 4.92
N ILE A 37 0.59 -16.30 5.47
CA ILE A 37 -0.06 -16.98 6.60
C ILE A 37 -0.52 -18.38 6.20
N ARG A 38 -1.14 -18.56 5.02
CA ARG A 38 -1.56 -19.88 4.53
C ARG A 38 -0.40 -20.86 4.38
N LEU A 39 0.78 -20.37 4.03
CA LEU A 39 2.01 -21.15 3.92
C LEU A 39 2.71 -21.38 5.28
N GLY A 40 2.23 -20.74 6.35
CA GLY A 40 2.82 -20.82 7.70
C GLY A 40 4.08 -19.98 7.87
N HIS A 41 4.26 -18.93 7.06
CA HIS A 41 5.42 -18.03 7.13
C HIS A 41 5.22 -16.86 8.10
N VAL A 42 3.98 -16.53 8.44
CA VAL A 42 3.66 -15.53 9.45
C VAL A 42 3.49 -16.21 10.81
N GLN A 43 4.27 -15.77 11.79
CA GLN A 43 4.18 -16.22 13.19
C GLN A 43 3.78 -15.10 14.16
N ASP A 44 3.81 -13.85 13.69
CA ASP A 44 3.40 -12.67 14.46
C ASP A 44 1.93 -12.34 14.17
N ASP A 45 1.38 -11.34 14.87
CA ASP A 45 0.01 -10.91 14.66
C ASP A 45 -0.15 -10.29 13.26
N VAL A 46 -1.25 -10.62 12.56
CA VAL A 46 -1.46 -10.19 11.16
C VAL A 46 -1.46 -8.67 11.03
N SER A 47 -2.06 -7.96 11.98
CA SER A 47 -2.08 -6.49 12.00
C SER A 47 -0.68 -5.89 12.14
N HIS A 48 0.21 -6.51 12.91
CA HIS A 48 1.58 -6.05 13.06
C HIS A 48 2.39 -6.20 11.77
N VAL A 49 2.23 -7.34 11.08
CA VAL A 49 2.89 -7.60 9.80
C VAL A 49 2.41 -6.64 8.72
N LEU A 50 1.10 -6.37 8.68
CA LEU A 50 0.52 -5.40 7.74
C LEU A 50 1.04 -3.98 8.01
N GLU A 51 1.08 -3.55 9.27
CA GLU A 51 1.63 -2.25 9.65
C GLU A 51 3.08 -2.08 9.17
N GLU A 52 3.93 -3.10 9.39
CA GLU A 52 5.32 -3.08 8.95
C GLU A 52 5.46 -3.02 7.42
N ARG A 53 4.60 -3.76 6.68
CA ARG A 53 4.61 -3.74 5.21
C ARG A 53 4.07 -2.43 4.65
N PHE A 54 3.07 -1.84 5.28
CA PHE A 54 2.55 -0.53 4.89
C PHE A 54 3.58 0.57 5.13
N ASP A 55 4.24 0.57 6.28
CA ASP A 55 5.34 1.51 6.55
C ASP A 55 6.50 1.32 5.56
N GLU A 56 6.86 0.09 5.20
CA GLU A 56 7.89 -0.19 4.19
C GLU A 56 7.49 0.29 2.79
N ALA A 57 6.20 0.19 2.45
CA ALA A 57 5.63 0.71 1.21
C ALA A 57 5.36 2.24 1.24
N GLY A 58 5.58 2.91 2.38
CA GLY A 58 5.27 4.33 2.56
C GLY A 58 3.78 4.65 2.65
N ILE A 59 2.95 3.64 2.89
CA ILE A 59 1.50 3.75 3.04
C ILE A 59 1.17 4.00 4.51
N SER A 60 0.50 5.11 4.79
CA SER A 60 0.01 5.41 6.13
C SER A 60 -1.48 5.12 6.22
N LEU A 61 -1.83 3.96 6.79
CA LEU A 61 -3.20 3.63 7.14
C LEU A 61 -3.49 3.97 8.59
N ARG A 62 -4.77 4.19 8.89
CA ARG A 62 -5.19 4.28 10.30
C ARG A 62 -5.13 2.89 10.94
N PRO A 63 -4.79 2.79 12.24
CA PRO A 63 -4.75 1.51 12.94
C PRO A 63 -6.05 0.72 12.80
N GLU A 64 -7.20 1.38 12.84
CA GLU A 64 -8.50 0.71 12.67
C GLU A 64 -8.66 0.06 11.30
N ALA A 65 -8.11 0.67 10.24
CA ALA A 65 -8.17 0.12 8.89
C ALA A 65 -7.21 -1.06 8.71
N VAL A 66 -6.07 -1.05 9.41
CA VAL A 66 -5.13 -2.17 9.45
C VAL A 66 -5.76 -3.36 10.18
N ASP A 67 -6.42 -3.10 11.31
CA ASP A 67 -7.13 -4.13 12.08
C ASP A 67 -8.28 -4.75 11.27
N ASP A 68 -9.09 -3.93 10.59
CA ASP A 68 -10.18 -4.41 9.73
C ASP A 68 -9.64 -5.34 8.63
N LEU A 69 -8.50 -4.99 8.02
CA LEU A 69 -7.87 -5.79 6.97
C LEU A 69 -7.27 -7.09 7.50
N ALA A 70 -6.67 -7.03 8.69
CA ALA A 70 -6.17 -8.21 9.39
C ALA A 70 -7.29 -9.21 9.69
N GLU A 71 -8.44 -8.74 10.21
CA GLU A 71 -9.58 -9.59 10.53
C GLU A 71 -10.13 -10.29 9.27
N GLU A 72 -10.20 -9.59 8.14
CA GLU A 72 -10.63 -10.19 6.86
C GLU A 72 -9.65 -11.26 6.37
N ILE A 73 -8.34 -11.02 6.47
CA ILE A 73 -7.31 -12.02 6.13
C ILE A 73 -7.44 -13.28 7.00
N GLU A 74 -7.51 -13.12 8.33
CA GLU A 74 -7.60 -14.24 9.26
C GLU A 74 -8.83 -15.11 9.00
N LYS A 75 -9.96 -14.46 8.73
CA LYS A 75 -11.22 -15.12 8.38
C LYS A 75 -11.13 -15.90 7.07
N ASP A 76 -10.39 -15.38 6.10
CA ASP A 76 -10.13 -16.03 4.81
C ASP A 76 -9.19 -17.25 4.93
N VAL A 77 -8.22 -17.19 5.85
CA VAL A 77 -7.31 -18.32 6.13
C VAL A 77 -7.98 -19.39 6.99
N SER A 78 -8.93 -19.01 7.85
CA SER A 78 -9.62 -19.93 8.76
C SER A 78 -10.76 -20.75 8.11
N THR A 79 -11.00 -20.60 6.80
CA THR A 79 -11.99 -21.36 6.00
C THR A 79 -11.39 -22.62 5.38
#